data_AF-A0A565C248-F1
#
_entry.id   AF-A0A565C248-F1
#
_cell.length_a   1.000
_cell.length_b   1.000
_cell.length_c   1.000
_cell.angle_alpha   90.00
_cell.angle_beta   90.00
_cell.angle_gamma   90.00
#
_symmetry.space_group_name_H-M   'P 1'
#
loop_
_entity.id
_entity.type
_entity.pdbx_description
1 polymer ?
#
loop_
_entity_poly.entity_id
_entity_poly.type
_entity_poly.pdbx_seq_one_letter_code
_entity_poly.pdbx_strand_id
1 'polypeptide(L)'
;MGDFSIKISSKLINQLAEGNDQPKRKVKKTKPNVSPQSKAEQAKTHHDAEKLKPMAELPMQPPFFFPIPQQTAASTELEAIKSVLKESEKVLEKVEKQEKDIVHEVTERAKELREKEFKIPEPKPMPCSSDHDAWMQCYKENIGDPLKCNGLVKSFQDCALRSRQQVKSEEK
;
A
#
# COMPACT_ATOMS: atom_id res chain seq x y z
N MET A 1 -13.43 33.97 22.51
CA MET A 1 -13.16 32.95 21.47
C MET A 1 -12.10 33.53 20.57
N GLY A 2 -10.91 32.94 20.53
CA GLY A 2 -9.78 33.50 19.77
C GLY A 2 -9.77 32.98 18.34
N ASP A 3 -9.65 33.88 17.37
CA ASP A 3 -9.59 33.54 15.96
C ASP A 3 -8.22 32.95 15.62
N PHE A 4 -8.17 31.63 15.40
CA PHE A 4 -6.98 30.96 14.90
C PHE A 4 -6.94 31.07 13.38
N SER A 5 -6.07 31.93 12.86
CA SER A 5 -5.78 32.02 11.42
C SER A 5 -4.61 31.10 11.06
N ILE A 6 -4.89 30.03 10.33
CA ILE A 6 -3.87 29.11 9.83
C ILE A 6 -3.25 29.72 8.56
N LYS A 7 -1.97 30.10 8.64
CA LYS A 7 -1.19 30.56 7.49
C LYS A 7 -0.37 29.39 6.93
N ILE A 8 -0.83 28.84 5.82
CA ILE A 8 -0.08 27.80 5.08
C ILE A 8 0.93 28.50 4.18
N SER A 9 2.22 28.20 4.36
CA SER A 9 3.27 28.76 3.50
C SER A 9 3.19 28.17 2.10
N SER A 10 3.40 29.00 1.07
CA SER A 10 3.48 28.56 -0.34
C SER A 10 4.55 27.49 -0.57
N LYS A 11 5.60 27.48 0.25
CA LYS A 11 6.65 26.45 0.22
C LYS A 11 6.11 25.05 0.57
N LEU A 12 5.18 24.95 1.52
CA LEU A 12 4.57 23.67 1.90
C LEU A 12 3.67 23.14 0.76
N ILE A 13 2.95 24.04 0.10
CA ILE A 13 2.07 23.71 -1.05
C ILE A 13 2.92 23.14 -2.19
N ASN A 14 4.06 23.77 -2.49
CA ASN A 14 4.94 23.30 -3.56
C ASN A 14 5.58 21.94 -3.22
N GLN A 15 5.94 21.68 -1.96
CA GLN A 15 6.48 20.38 -1.52
C GLN A 15 5.46 19.24 -1.56
N LEU A 16 4.17 19.55 -1.41
CA LEU A 16 3.08 18.57 -1.53
C LEU A 16 2.69 18.33 -3.00
N ALA A 17 2.79 19.36 -3.84
CA ALA A 17 2.53 19.28 -5.27
C ALA A 17 3.64 18.53 -6.03
N GLU A 18 4.90 18.72 -5.63
CA GLU A 18 6.05 17.95 -6.10
C GLU A 18 6.14 16.63 -5.33
N GLY A 19 5.14 15.76 -5.50
CA GLY A 19 5.08 14.46 -4.82
C GLY A 19 6.37 13.66 -5.02
N ASN A 20 7.17 13.49 -3.95
CA ASN A 20 8.30 12.56 -3.78
C ASN A 20 9.22 12.26 -5.00
N ASP A 21 9.33 13.16 -5.99
CA ASP A 21 10.25 13.04 -7.11
C ASP A 21 11.57 13.75 -6.77
N GLN A 22 12.22 13.29 -5.70
CA GLN A 22 13.64 13.56 -5.51
C GLN A 22 14.45 12.54 -6.32
N PRO A 23 15.41 12.97 -7.16
CA PRO A 23 16.33 12.03 -7.80
C PRO A 23 17.09 11.26 -6.72
N LYS A 24 16.98 9.93 -6.75
CA LYS A 24 17.68 8.99 -5.85
C LYS A 24 19.17 9.36 -5.77
N ARG A 25 19.57 10.12 -4.75
CA ARG A 25 20.98 10.31 -4.41
C ARG A 25 21.53 8.94 -4.03
N LYS A 26 22.54 8.49 -4.78
CA LYS A 26 23.24 7.22 -4.53
C LYS A 26 23.70 7.17 -3.07
N VAL A 27 23.20 6.17 -2.36
CA VAL A 27 23.70 5.77 -1.04
C VAL A 27 25.18 5.42 -1.19
N LYS A 28 26.07 6.29 -0.71
CA LYS A 28 27.45 5.88 -0.40
C LYS A 28 27.38 5.01 0.85
N LYS A 29 27.63 3.72 0.64
CA LYS A 29 27.70 2.67 1.65
C LYS A 29 28.85 3.00 2.62
N THR A 30 28.54 3.58 3.78
CA THR A 30 29.50 3.72 4.87
C THR A 30 29.59 2.37 5.58
N LYS A 31 30.78 1.73 5.51
CA LYS A 31 31.07 0.48 6.21
C LYS A 31 31.01 0.70 7.73
N PRO A 32 30.54 -0.26 8.53
CA PRO A 32 30.82 -0.27 9.97
C PRO A 32 32.32 -0.46 10.17
N ASN A 33 32.98 0.50 10.80
CA ASN A 33 34.36 0.35 11.24
C ASN A 33 34.34 -0.42 12.56
N VAL A 34 34.49 -1.74 12.48
CA VAL A 34 34.98 -2.55 13.59
C VAL A 34 36.47 -2.71 13.35
N SER A 35 37.28 -2.24 14.30
CA SER A 35 38.67 -2.69 14.42
C SER A 35 39.01 -2.92 15.89
N PRO A 36 39.84 -3.94 16.18
CA PRO A 36 39.90 -4.64 17.46
C PRO A 36 41.11 -4.25 18.30
N GLN A 37 41.05 -4.45 19.61
CA GLN A 37 42.28 -4.65 20.38
C GLN A 37 42.16 -5.81 21.37
N SER A 38 43.01 -6.79 21.07
CA SER A 38 43.40 -8.00 21.77
C SER A 38 43.78 -7.84 23.24
N LYS A 39 43.57 -8.92 24.01
CA LYS A 39 44.65 -9.76 24.60
C LYS A 39 44.04 -11.07 25.12
N ALA A 40 44.32 -12.16 24.40
CA ALA A 40 45.24 -13.25 24.80
C ALA A 40 44.47 -14.35 25.56
N GLU A 41 44.00 -15.40 24.88
CA GLU A 41 44.70 -16.61 24.42
C GLU A 41 44.52 -17.78 25.40
N GLN A 42 44.19 -18.91 24.79
CA GLN A 42 43.81 -20.18 25.39
C GLN A 42 45.00 -20.86 26.06
N ALA A 43 44.73 -21.62 27.13
CA ALA A 43 45.46 -22.85 27.38
C ALA A 43 44.58 -23.82 28.20
N LYS A 44 44.17 -24.92 27.57
CA LYS A 44 43.84 -26.15 28.29
C LYS A 44 45.13 -26.72 28.85
N THR A 45 45.14 -27.17 30.10
CA THR A 45 45.88 -28.37 30.52
C THR A 45 45.36 -28.85 31.87
N HIS A 46 44.88 -30.09 31.88
CA HIS A 46 44.86 -30.93 33.07
C HIS A 46 46.33 -31.23 33.44
N HIS A 47 46.70 -31.14 34.71
CA HIS A 47 47.57 -32.09 35.40
C HIS A 47 47.57 -31.85 36.92
N ASP A 48 48.06 -32.85 37.61
CA ASP A 48 47.69 -33.39 38.91
C ASP A 48 48.55 -32.86 40.08
N ALA A 49 48.03 -33.00 41.30
CA ALA A 49 48.68 -33.04 42.63
C ALA A 49 49.92 -32.16 42.96
N GLU A 50 49.81 -31.31 44.00
CA GLU A 50 50.39 -31.59 45.33
C GLU A 50 50.12 -30.46 46.37
N LYS A 51 50.39 -30.80 47.63
CA LYS A 51 49.99 -30.24 48.92
C LYS A 51 50.50 -28.82 49.32
N LEU A 52 49.61 -28.16 50.09
CA LEU A 52 49.77 -27.48 51.41
C LEU A 52 50.36 -26.05 51.60
N LYS A 53 49.43 -25.18 52.04
CA LYS A 53 49.43 -24.17 53.15
C LYS A 53 50.18 -22.82 52.99
N PRO A 54 49.77 -21.77 53.75
CA PRO A 54 48.43 -21.32 54.11
C PRO A 54 48.23 -19.84 53.71
N MET A 55 47.07 -19.48 53.17
CA MET A 55 46.79 -18.08 52.81
C MET A 55 46.20 -17.33 54.00
N ALA A 56 46.78 -16.16 54.26
CA ALA A 56 46.49 -15.26 55.36
C ALA A 56 45.00 -14.83 55.43
N GLU A 57 44.52 -14.68 56.66
CA GLU A 57 43.24 -14.06 57.03
C GLU A 57 43.01 -12.73 56.32
N LEU A 58 41.90 -12.62 55.59
CA LEU A 58 41.27 -11.36 55.23
C LEU A 58 39.91 -11.28 55.93
N PRO A 59 39.53 -10.10 56.45
CA PRO A 59 38.40 -9.97 57.37
C PRO A 59 37.08 -10.24 56.64
N MET A 60 36.29 -11.17 57.17
CA MET A 60 34.95 -11.50 56.68
C MET A 60 34.03 -10.28 56.78
N GLN A 61 33.51 -9.81 55.64
CA GLN A 61 32.39 -8.88 55.61
C GLN A 61 31.09 -9.59 56.08
N PRO A 62 30.19 -8.91 56.81
CA PRO A 62 28.91 -9.52 57.21
C PRO A 62 28.02 -9.75 55.98
N PRO A 63 27.18 -10.80 55.96
CA PRO A 63 26.27 -11.04 54.85
C PRO A 63 25.21 -9.93 54.80
N PHE A 64 25.24 -9.12 53.74
CA PHE A 64 24.14 -8.23 53.40
C PHE A 64 22.96 -9.08 52.91
N PHE A 65 21.96 -9.26 53.76
CA PHE A 65 20.66 -9.76 53.33
C PHE A 65 19.93 -8.65 52.57
N PHE A 66 19.84 -8.79 51.25
CA PHE A 66 18.88 -8.02 50.45
C PHE A 66 17.48 -8.63 50.66
N PRO A 67 16.45 -7.83 50.98
CA PRO A 67 15.09 -8.35 51.03
C PRO A 67 14.69 -8.86 49.65
N ILE A 68 14.25 -10.11 49.58
CA ILE A 68 13.68 -10.70 48.37
C ILE A 68 12.46 -9.83 47.99
N PRO A 69 12.42 -9.26 46.76
CA PRO A 69 11.27 -8.48 46.33
C PRO A 69 10.01 -9.31 46.49
N GLN A 70 8.96 -8.73 47.09
CA GLN A 70 7.68 -9.38 47.24
C GLN A 70 7.13 -9.71 45.83
N GLN A 71 7.27 -10.98 45.44
CA GLN A 71 6.88 -11.49 44.10
C GLN A 71 5.40 -11.24 43.76
N THR A 72 4.57 -11.01 44.77
CA THR A 72 3.14 -10.73 44.65
C THR A 72 2.85 -9.43 43.92
N ALA A 73 3.59 -8.34 44.19
CA ALA A 73 3.35 -7.04 43.56
C ALA A 73 3.68 -7.03 42.06
N ALA A 74 4.78 -7.69 41.67
CA ALA A 74 5.15 -7.83 40.26
C ALA A 74 4.16 -8.70 39.47
N SER A 75 3.54 -9.69 40.13
CA SER A 75 2.53 -10.54 39.50
C SER A 75 1.22 -9.79 39.23
N THR A 76 0.80 -8.88 40.11
CA THR A 76 -0.42 -8.09 39.93
C THR A 76 -0.30 -7.07 38.81
N GLU A 77 0.87 -6.44 38.65
CA GLU A 77 1.11 -5.50 37.54
C GLU A 77 1.11 -6.23 36.18
N LEU A 78 1.67 -7.44 36.11
CA LEU A 78 1.64 -8.25 34.89
C LEU A 78 0.21 -8.66 34.50
N GLU A 79 -0.61 -9.06 35.46
CA GLU A 79 -2.02 -9.39 35.18
C GLU A 79 -2.83 -8.16 34.75
N ALA A 80 -2.54 -6.98 35.33
CA ALA A 80 -3.14 -5.73 34.88
C ALA A 80 -2.75 -5.41 33.42
N ILE A 81 -1.48 -5.55 33.05
CA ILE A 81 -1.01 -5.35 31.67
C ILE A 81 -1.68 -6.34 30.71
N LYS A 82 -1.76 -7.63 31.06
CA LYS A 82 -2.45 -8.65 30.25
C LYS A 82 -3.92 -8.32 30.03
N SER A 83 -4.59 -7.81 31.06
CA SER A 83 -6.01 -7.40 30.95
C SER A 83 -6.17 -6.25 29.96
N VAL A 84 -5.29 -5.25 30.02
CA VAL A 84 -5.31 -4.12 29.08
C VAL A 84 -5.05 -4.60 27.65
N LEU A 85 -4.10 -5.51 27.44
CA LEU A 85 -3.85 -6.08 26.11
C LEU A 85 -5.07 -6.82 25.56
N LYS A 86 -5.73 -7.64 26.38
CA LYS A 86 -6.94 -8.37 25.99
C LYS A 86 -8.10 -7.43 25.66
N GLU A 87 -8.25 -6.34 26.41
CA GLU A 87 -9.23 -5.31 26.10
C GLU A 87 -8.89 -4.58 24.79
N SER A 88 -7.62 -4.25 24.57
CA SER A 88 -7.17 -3.59 23.34
C SER A 88 -7.41 -4.44 22.10
N GLU A 89 -7.19 -5.75 22.18
CA GLU A 89 -7.46 -6.71 21.11
C GLU A 89 -8.95 -6.74 20.75
N LYS A 90 -9.83 -6.75 21.77
CA LYS A 90 -11.28 -6.69 21.56
C LYS A 90 -11.73 -5.37 20.94
N VAL A 91 -11.10 -4.26 21.28
CA VAL A 91 -11.39 -2.96 20.64
C VAL A 91 -10.90 -2.97 19.20
N LEU A 92 -9.72 -3.51 18.94
CA LEU A 92 -9.15 -3.63 17.60
C LEU A 92 -10.06 -4.45 16.67
N GLU A 93 -10.56 -5.60 17.13
CA GLU A 93 -11.49 -6.43 16.35
C GLU A 93 -12.77 -5.67 15.97
N LYS A 94 -13.33 -4.88 16.90
CA LYS A 94 -14.52 -4.05 16.63
C LYS A 94 -14.23 -2.96 15.61
N VAL A 95 -13.09 -2.29 15.72
CA VAL A 95 -12.67 -1.22 14.80
C VAL A 95 -12.43 -1.81 13.42
N GLU A 96 -11.75 -2.96 13.31
CA GLU A 96 -11.50 -3.63 12.04
C GLU A 96 -12.82 -4.04 11.36
N LYS A 97 -13.79 -4.52 12.13
CA LYS A 97 -15.13 -4.82 11.60
C LYS A 97 -15.82 -3.56 11.08
N GLN A 98 -15.81 -2.49 11.86
CA GLN A 98 -16.42 -1.22 11.47
C GLN A 98 -15.74 -0.62 10.23
N GLU A 99 -14.42 -0.72 10.12
CA GLU A 99 -13.67 -0.31 8.94
C GLU A 99 -14.13 -1.08 7.70
N LYS A 100 -14.23 -2.42 7.79
CA LYS A 100 -14.72 -3.25 6.68
C LYS A 100 -16.13 -2.86 6.24
N ASP A 101 -17.02 -2.64 7.20
CA ASP A 101 -18.41 -2.26 6.93
C ASP A 101 -18.47 -0.88 6.23
N ILE A 102 -17.71 0.11 6.72
CA ILE A 102 -17.63 1.44 6.11
C ILE A 102 -17.02 1.38 4.71
N VAL A 103 -15.94 0.62 4.51
CA VAL A 103 -15.30 0.45 3.20
C VAL A 103 -16.28 -0.18 2.21
N HIS A 104 -17.04 -1.18 2.65
CA HIS A 104 -18.07 -1.78 1.81
C HIS A 104 -19.15 -0.77 1.42
N GLU A 105 -19.71 -0.04 2.39
CA GLU A 105 -20.74 0.99 2.14
C GLU A 105 -20.26 2.06 1.17
N VAL A 106 -19.07 2.62 1.40
CA VAL A 106 -18.49 3.66 0.53
C VAL A 106 -18.24 3.12 -0.87
N THR A 107 -17.78 1.87 -0.99
CA THR A 107 -17.53 1.24 -2.28
C THR A 107 -18.81 1.05 -3.07
N GLU A 108 -19.87 0.51 -2.44
CA GLU A 108 -21.16 0.31 -3.10
C GLU A 108 -21.80 1.65 -3.47
N ARG A 109 -21.75 2.64 -2.58
CA ARG A 109 -22.26 3.98 -2.88
C ARG A 109 -21.49 4.66 -4.01
N ALA A 110 -20.17 4.47 -4.09
CA ALA A 110 -19.38 5.00 -5.19
C ALA A 110 -19.73 4.35 -6.53
N LYS A 111 -20.01 3.04 -6.55
CA LYS A 111 -20.52 2.35 -7.74
C LYS A 111 -21.90 2.88 -8.14
N GLU A 112 -22.80 3.00 -7.17
CA GLU A 112 -24.16 3.51 -7.39
C GLU A 112 -24.13 4.93 -7.98
N LEU A 113 -23.33 5.83 -7.41
CA LEU A 113 -23.16 7.19 -7.94
C LEU A 113 -22.58 7.17 -9.36
N ARG A 114 -21.58 6.32 -9.61
CA ARG A 114 -21.01 6.16 -10.95
C ARG A 114 -22.07 5.73 -11.96
N GLU A 115 -22.92 4.78 -11.60
CA GLU A 115 -23.96 4.24 -12.49
C GLU A 115 -25.13 5.19 -12.70
N LYS A 116 -25.50 5.97 -11.68
CA LYS A 116 -26.66 6.87 -11.72
C LYS A 116 -26.33 8.25 -12.27
N GLU A 117 -25.23 8.85 -11.81
CA GLU A 117 -24.92 10.25 -12.10
C GLU A 117 -23.84 10.40 -13.16
N PHE A 118 -22.87 9.48 -13.19
CA PHE A 118 -21.69 9.59 -14.06
C PHE A 118 -21.65 8.55 -15.17
N LYS A 119 -22.76 7.88 -15.47
CA LYS A 119 -22.82 7.00 -16.63
C LYS A 119 -22.77 7.87 -17.87
N ILE A 120 -21.65 7.80 -18.58
CA ILE A 120 -21.53 8.35 -19.93
C ILE A 120 -22.68 7.73 -20.72
N PRO A 121 -23.58 8.54 -21.34
CA PRO A 121 -24.65 8.01 -22.17
C PRO A 121 -24.05 7.00 -23.13
N GLU A 122 -24.64 5.81 -23.20
CA GLU A 122 -24.10 4.78 -24.08
C GLU A 122 -23.92 5.37 -25.47
N PRO A 123 -22.71 5.24 -26.06
CA PRO A 123 -22.43 5.86 -27.33
C PRO A 123 -23.49 5.36 -28.32
N LYS A 124 -24.20 6.31 -28.94
CA LYS A 124 -25.21 5.98 -29.95
C LYS A 124 -24.56 5.01 -30.96
N PRO A 125 -25.26 3.93 -31.35
CA PRO A 125 -24.71 2.95 -32.27
C PRO A 125 -24.27 3.67 -33.54
N MET A 126 -23.11 3.27 -34.06
CA MET A 126 -22.53 3.89 -35.25
C MET A 126 -23.54 3.81 -36.40
N PRO A 127 -23.95 4.94 -36.99
CA PRO A 127 -24.89 4.92 -38.09
C PRO A 127 -24.26 4.15 -39.25
N CYS A 128 -25.00 3.21 -39.83
CA CYS A 128 -24.55 2.35 -40.95
C CYS A 128 -23.62 1.19 -40.57
N SER A 129 -23.67 0.71 -39.32
CA SER A 129 -22.91 -0.48 -38.88
C SER A 129 -23.17 -1.72 -39.75
N SER A 130 -24.41 -1.98 -40.14
CA SER A 130 -24.76 -3.14 -40.98
C SER A 130 -24.09 -3.08 -42.36
N ASP A 131 -24.12 -1.91 -43.02
CA ASP A 131 -23.47 -1.74 -44.32
C ASP A 131 -21.94 -1.81 -44.17
N HIS A 132 -21.41 -1.23 -43.09
CA HIS A 132 -19.99 -1.27 -42.76
C HIS A 132 -19.47 -2.71 -42.65
N ASP A 133 -20.17 -3.53 -41.86
CA ASP A 133 -19.77 -4.91 -41.61
C ASP A 133 -19.90 -5.76 -42.87
N ALA A 134 -20.90 -5.48 -43.72
CA ALA A 134 -21.10 -6.18 -44.98
C ALA A 134 -19.96 -5.97 -45.98
N TRP A 135 -19.53 -4.72 -46.23
CA TRP A 135 -18.41 -4.49 -47.18
C TRP A 135 -17.07 -4.97 -46.61
N MET A 136 -16.87 -4.85 -45.29
CA MET A 136 -15.69 -5.38 -44.59
C MET A 136 -15.61 -6.90 -44.70
N GLN A 137 -16.73 -7.59 -44.52
CA GLN A 137 -16.79 -9.04 -44.67
C GLN A 137 -16.50 -9.45 -46.12
N CYS A 138 -17.10 -8.75 -47.09
CA CYS A 138 -16.86 -9.03 -48.51
C CYS A 138 -15.38 -8.85 -48.90
N TYR A 139 -14.69 -7.82 -48.40
CA TYR A 139 -13.25 -7.63 -48.64
C TYR A 139 -12.40 -8.73 -48.03
N LYS A 140 -12.75 -9.23 -46.83
CA LYS A 140 -12.05 -10.37 -46.21
C LYS A 140 -12.19 -11.64 -47.05
N GLU A 141 -13.33 -11.84 -47.69
CA GLU A 141 -13.62 -12.99 -48.55
C GLU A 141 -13.02 -12.84 -49.97
N ASN A 142 -12.85 -11.60 -50.45
CA ASN A 142 -12.41 -11.30 -51.82
C ASN A 142 -11.09 -10.51 -51.87
N ILE A 143 -10.07 -10.95 -51.11
CA ILE A 143 -8.76 -10.26 -51.03
C ILE A 143 -8.10 -10.11 -52.41
N GLY A 144 -8.26 -11.10 -53.29
CA GLY A 144 -7.68 -11.08 -54.64
C GLY A 144 -8.44 -10.23 -55.65
N ASP A 145 -9.69 -9.86 -55.36
CA ASP A 145 -10.49 -8.99 -56.22
C ASP A 145 -11.46 -8.13 -55.39
N PRO A 146 -10.94 -7.06 -54.76
CA PRO A 146 -11.76 -6.19 -53.90
C PRO A 146 -12.88 -5.47 -54.66
N LEU A 147 -12.75 -5.29 -55.99
CA LEU A 147 -13.72 -4.52 -56.78
C LEU A 147 -15.11 -5.19 -56.81
N LYS A 148 -15.20 -6.50 -56.56
CA LYS A 148 -16.48 -7.21 -56.40
C LYS A 148 -17.36 -6.65 -55.29
N CYS A 149 -16.76 -6.04 -54.27
CA CYS A 149 -17.49 -5.51 -53.12
C CYS A 149 -17.94 -4.05 -53.30
N ASN A 150 -17.71 -3.44 -54.47
CA ASN A 150 -18.06 -2.04 -54.76
C ASN A 150 -19.53 -1.70 -54.49
N GLY A 151 -20.46 -2.64 -54.75
CA GLY A 151 -21.88 -2.43 -54.44
C GLY A 151 -22.15 -2.18 -52.95
N LEU A 152 -21.46 -2.91 -52.08
CA LEU A 152 -21.57 -2.77 -50.62
C LEU A 152 -20.87 -1.51 -50.11
N VAL A 153 -19.76 -1.12 -50.75
CA VAL A 153 -19.09 0.16 -50.44
C VAL A 153 -20.00 1.34 -50.79
N LYS A 154 -20.71 1.28 -51.92
CA LYS A 154 -21.69 2.30 -52.31
C LYS A 154 -22.88 2.36 -51.36
N SER A 155 -23.42 1.22 -50.91
CA SER A 155 -24.51 1.22 -49.93
C SER A 155 -24.09 1.88 -48.62
N PHE A 156 -22.88 1.59 -48.13
CA PHE A 156 -22.30 2.26 -46.97
C PHE A 156 -22.15 3.76 -47.18
N GLN A 157 -21.66 4.19 -48.35
CA GLN A 157 -21.54 5.61 -48.70
C GLN A 157 -22.90 6.32 -48.67
N ASP A 158 -23.92 5.73 -49.29
CA ASP A 158 -25.27 6.29 -49.34
C ASP A 158 -25.92 6.35 -47.96
N CYS A 159 -25.70 5.33 -47.13
CA CYS A 159 -26.13 5.35 -45.74
C CYS A 159 -25.42 6.48 -44.97
N ALA A 160 -24.09 6.60 -45.06
CA ALA A 160 -23.32 7.62 -44.35
C ALA A 160 -23.76 9.05 -44.75
N LEU A 161 -24.05 9.27 -46.04
CA LEU A 161 -24.56 10.55 -46.53
C LEU A 161 -25.93 10.89 -45.94
N ARG A 162 -26.85 9.93 -45.87
CA ARG A 162 -28.18 10.10 -45.27
C ARG A 162 -28.08 10.38 -43.78
N SER A 163 -27.29 9.61 -43.04
CA SER A 163 -27.10 9.79 -41.60
C SER A 163 -26.52 11.17 -41.26
N ARG A 164 -25.58 11.68 -42.07
CA ARG A 164 -25.03 13.04 -41.90
C ARG A 164 -26.07 14.15 -42.11
N GLN A 165 -27.09 13.92 -42.94
CA GLN A 165 -28.17 14.89 -43.17
C GLN A 165 -29.18 14.90 -42.01
N GLN A 166 -29.45 13.73 -41.41
CA GLN A 166 -30.35 13.59 -40.27
C GLN A 166 -29.77 14.30 -39.02
N VAL A 167 -28.48 14.10 -38.72
CA VAL A 167 -27.82 14.77 -37.58
C VAL A 167 -27.90 16.29 -37.70
N LYS A 168 -27.70 16.86 -38.90
CA LYS A 168 -27.82 18.30 -39.13
C LYS A 168 -29.24 18.86 -38.96
N SER A 169 -30.25 18.01 -39.10
CA SER A 169 -31.66 18.41 -38.99
C SER A 169 -32.17 18.34 -37.55
N GLU A 170 -31.63 17.44 -36.73
CA GLU A 170 -31.94 17.33 -35.29
C GLU A 170 -31.29 18.42 -34.42
N GLU A 171 -30.27 19.11 -34.94
CA GLU A 171 -29.52 20.17 -34.23
C GLU A 171 -30.12 21.57 -34.40
N LYS A 172 -31.25 21.70 -35.12
CA LYS A 172 -31.95 22.96 -35.41
C LYS A 172 -33.30 23.02 -34.72
#